data_AF-A0AAV4G3C5-F1
#
_entry.id   AF-A0AAV4G3C5-F1
#
_cell.length_a   1.000
_cell.length_b   1.000
_cell.length_c   1.000
_cell.angle_alpha   90.00
_cell.angle_beta   90.00
_cell.angle_gamma   90.00
#
_symmetry.space_group_name_H-M   'P 1'
#
loop_
_entity.id
_entity.type
_entity.pdbx_description
1 polymer ?
#
loop_
_entity_poly.entity_id
_entity_poly.type
_entity_poly.pdbx_seq_one_letter_code
_entity_poly.pdbx_strand_id
1 'polypeptide(L)'
;MISAPEIEKTSVGFILEKEPTTSIYAGVVYLSELPSYDELFHKIFTKNQLCIIGPHITAHWKSRQLWVLEDGTPNFKYISETFGEAIGPVADCNGEEFCAHPKTTMKVEDFISYWRQYKEDGYPRDGQCLYLKDWHFTKYCYRVKSVIFKTPTVFIWNKIL
;
A
#
# COMPACT_ATOMS: atom_id res chain seq x y z
N MET A 1 13.28 23.65 -36.16
CA MET A 1 12.47 22.57 -36.76
C MET A 1 13.15 21.25 -36.41
N ILE A 2 12.79 20.67 -35.27
CA ILE A 2 13.21 19.34 -34.85
C ILE A 2 11.93 18.67 -34.36
N SER A 3 11.56 17.59 -35.02
CA SER A 3 10.30 16.87 -34.83
C SER A 3 10.33 16.12 -33.49
N ALA A 4 9.25 16.21 -32.72
CA ALA A 4 9.03 15.33 -31.57
C ALA A 4 8.78 13.90 -32.07
N PRO A 5 9.22 12.85 -31.35
CA PRO A 5 8.87 11.48 -31.70
C PRO A 5 7.41 11.20 -31.30
N GLU A 6 6.68 10.55 -32.20
CA GLU A 6 5.34 10.03 -31.94
C GLU A 6 5.39 8.96 -30.84
N ILE A 7 4.60 9.16 -29.78
CA ILE A 7 4.34 8.13 -28.78
C ILE A 7 3.23 7.26 -29.36
N GLU A 8 3.59 6.07 -29.85
CA GLU A 8 2.63 5.02 -30.15
C GLU A 8 1.76 4.75 -28.92
N LYS A 9 0.44 4.85 -29.11
CA LYS A 9 -0.55 4.44 -28.12
C LYS A 9 -0.53 2.91 -28.02
N THR A 10 0.37 2.36 -27.22
CA THR A 10 0.27 0.96 -26.82
C THR A 10 -0.84 0.85 -25.78
N SER A 11 -1.96 0.27 -26.20
CA SER A 11 -3.02 -0.24 -25.34
C SER A 11 -2.39 -1.01 -24.18
N VAL A 12 -2.62 -0.55 -22.96
CA VAL A 12 -2.26 -1.27 -21.73
C VAL A 12 -3.19 -2.48 -21.64
N GLY A 13 -2.82 -3.54 -22.35
CA GLY A 13 -3.38 -4.86 -22.13
C GLY A 13 -3.12 -5.24 -20.68
N PHE A 14 -4.16 -5.70 -19.99
CA PHE A 14 -4.02 -6.38 -18.71
C PHE A 14 -2.96 -7.47 -18.86
N ILE A 15 -1.77 -7.22 -18.33
CA ILE A 15 -0.81 -8.29 -18.13
C ILE A 15 -1.40 -9.09 -16.97
N LEU A 16 -2.15 -10.15 -17.31
CA LEU A 16 -2.18 -11.34 -16.47
C LEU A 16 -0.74 -11.85 -16.44
N GLU A 17 0.09 -11.25 -15.58
CA GLU A 17 1.45 -11.72 -15.35
C GLU A 17 1.33 -13.19 -14.94
N LYS A 18 1.95 -14.08 -15.72
CA LYS A 18 2.18 -15.46 -15.29
C LYS A 18 2.81 -15.38 -13.90
N GLU A 19 2.14 -15.95 -12.91
CA GLU A 19 2.62 -16.06 -11.53
C GLU A 19 4.10 -16.47 -11.53
N PRO A 20 5.03 -15.60 -11.09
CA PRO A 20 6.42 -15.95 -11.05
C PRO A 20 6.59 -17.07 -10.03
N THR A 21 6.83 -18.30 -10.51
CA THR A 21 7.12 -19.45 -9.65
C THR A 21 8.49 -19.34 -8.97
N THR A 22 9.26 -18.30 -9.29
CA THR A 22 10.61 -18.02 -8.77
C THR A 22 10.73 -16.52 -8.46
N SER A 23 11.34 -16.18 -7.33
CA SER A 23 11.54 -14.79 -6.91
C SER A 23 12.37 -13.99 -7.92
N ILE A 24 11.92 -12.77 -8.25
CA ILE A 24 12.65 -11.79 -9.07
C ILE A 24 13.83 -11.13 -8.32
N TYR A 25 13.90 -11.29 -7.00
CA TYR A 25 14.96 -10.74 -6.15
C TYR A 25 15.87 -11.86 -5.64
N ALA A 26 17.18 -11.68 -5.87
CA ALA A 26 18.20 -12.61 -5.40
C ALA A 26 18.12 -12.79 -3.88
N GLY A 27 18.07 -14.04 -3.42
CA GLY A 27 17.99 -14.36 -2.00
C GLY A 27 16.63 -14.13 -1.35
N VAL A 28 15.57 -13.82 -2.11
CA VAL A 28 14.20 -13.75 -1.59
C VAL A 28 13.45 -15.02 -1.94
N VAL A 29 12.73 -15.60 -0.98
CA VAL A 29 11.88 -16.78 -1.20
C VAL A 29 10.47 -16.33 -1.58
N TYR A 30 9.96 -16.79 -2.72
CA TYR A 30 8.56 -16.58 -3.10
C TYR A 30 7.70 -17.76 -2.62
N LEU A 31 6.60 -17.46 -1.94
CA LEU A 31 5.64 -18.43 -1.44
C LEU A 31 4.31 -18.20 -2.18
N SER A 32 4.05 -19.00 -3.20
CA SER A 32 2.80 -18.91 -3.98
C SER A 32 1.57 -19.26 -3.16
N GLU A 33 1.73 -19.98 -2.06
CA GLU A 33 0.68 -20.35 -1.12
C GLU A 33 1.10 -20.03 0.32
N LEU A 34 0.12 -19.86 1.23
CA LEU A 34 0.42 -19.68 2.65
C LEU A 34 0.77 -21.04 3.27
N PRO A 35 2.03 -21.28 3.68
CA PRO A 35 2.40 -22.56 4.28
C PRO A 35 1.84 -22.70 5.70
N SER A 36 1.98 -23.87 6.30
CA SER A 36 1.70 -24.03 7.73
C SER A 36 2.63 -23.16 8.60
N TYR A 37 2.24 -22.91 9.85
CA TYR A 37 3.09 -22.18 10.80
C TYR A 37 4.44 -22.88 10.98
N ASP A 38 4.45 -24.20 11.16
CA ASP A 38 5.69 -24.97 11.38
C ASP A 38 6.64 -24.84 10.17
N GLU A 39 6.10 -24.92 8.96
CA GLU A 39 6.90 -24.72 7.75
C GLU A 39 7.46 -23.31 7.65
N LEU A 40 6.65 -22.28 7.92
CA LEU A 40 7.13 -20.90 7.97
C LEU A 40 8.18 -20.71 9.05
N PHE A 41 7.98 -21.30 10.24
CA PHE A 41 8.90 -21.18 11.35
C PHE A 41 10.27 -21.77 11.01
N HIS A 42 10.31 -22.99 10.50
CA HIS A 42 11.57 -23.67 10.16
C HIS A 42 12.23 -23.16 8.87
N LYS A 43 11.45 -22.81 7.85
CA LYS A 43 12.00 -22.40 6.55
C LYS A 43 12.32 -20.91 6.49
N ILE A 44 11.54 -20.07 7.17
CA ILE A 44 11.61 -18.61 7.08
C ILE A 44 12.08 -17.98 8.40
N PHE A 45 11.35 -18.17 9.51
CA PHE A 45 11.56 -17.38 10.73
C PHE A 45 12.89 -17.70 11.43
N THR A 46 13.24 -18.97 11.62
CA THR A 46 14.50 -19.38 12.27
C THR A 46 15.74 -18.94 11.50
N LYS A 47 15.60 -18.74 10.18
CA LYS A 47 16.69 -18.31 9.29
C LYS A 47 16.72 -16.81 9.05
N ASN A 48 15.73 -16.07 9.56
CA ASN A 48 15.49 -14.67 9.21
C ASN A 48 15.48 -14.43 7.68
N GLN A 49 14.89 -15.38 6.94
CA GLN A 49 14.90 -15.40 5.48
C GLN A 49 13.84 -14.45 4.94
N LEU A 50 14.24 -13.50 4.09
CA LEU A 50 13.28 -12.61 3.42
C LEU A 50 12.40 -13.45 2.47
N CYS A 51 11.07 -13.27 2.59
CA CYS A 51 10.11 -13.92 1.72
C CYS A 51 9.00 -12.97 1.26
N ILE A 52 8.42 -13.27 0.10
CA ILE A 52 7.21 -12.65 -0.42
C ILE A 52 6.13 -13.74 -0.47
N ILE A 53 4.97 -13.45 0.12
CA ILE A 53 3.80 -14.33 0.02
C ILE A 53 2.92 -13.81 -1.10
N GLY A 54 2.46 -14.72 -1.96
CA GLY A 54 1.67 -14.42 -3.15
C GLY A 54 0.39 -13.64 -2.84
N PRO A 55 -0.19 -12.98 -3.85
CA PRO A 55 -1.29 -12.03 -3.68
C PRO A 55 -2.61 -12.69 -3.25
N HIS A 56 -2.80 -13.99 -3.51
CA HIS A 56 -4.02 -14.74 -3.22
C HIS A 56 -4.42 -14.67 -1.73
N ILE A 57 -3.44 -14.64 -0.81
CA ILE A 57 -3.67 -14.56 0.64
C ILE A 57 -4.46 -13.31 1.06
N THR A 58 -4.35 -12.24 0.28
CA THR A 58 -5.01 -10.95 0.53
C THR A 58 -6.21 -10.72 -0.38
N ALA A 59 -6.52 -11.62 -1.32
CA ALA A 59 -7.52 -11.38 -2.37
C ALA A 59 -8.93 -11.09 -1.84
N HIS A 60 -9.26 -11.61 -0.66
CA HIS A 60 -10.53 -11.39 0.01
C HIS A 60 -10.56 -10.12 0.89
N TRP A 61 -9.46 -9.36 0.97
CA TRP A 61 -9.42 -8.13 1.76
C TRP A 61 -10.24 -7.03 1.07
N LYS A 62 -11.12 -6.39 1.84
CA LYS A 62 -11.92 -5.28 1.33
C LYS A 62 -11.05 -4.09 0.92
N SER A 63 -9.88 -3.88 1.52
CA SER A 63 -8.93 -2.85 1.03
C SER A 63 -8.56 -3.08 -0.43
N ARG A 64 -8.31 -4.33 -0.83
CA ARG A 64 -7.97 -4.65 -2.23
C ARG A 64 -9.14 -4.49 -3.19
N GLN A 65 -10.37 -4.60 -2.69
CA GLN A 65 -11.59 -4.54 -3.50
C GLN A 65 -12.20 -3.13 -3.57
N LEU A 66 -11.99 -2.31 -2.54
CA LEU A 66 -12.67 -1.02 -2.39
C LEU A 66 -11.71 0.17 -2.49
N TRP A 67 -10.42 -0.01 -2.16
CA TRP A 67 -9.45 1.10 -2.18
C TRP A 67 -8.73 1.24 -3.52
N VAL A 68 -8.98 0.35 -4.47
CA VAL A 68 -8.32 0.32 -5.78
C VAL A 68 -9.42 0.28 -6.85
N LEU A 69 -9.26 1.09 -7.90
CA LEU A 69 -10.13 1.13 -9.07
C LEU A 69 -9.68 0.06 -10.11
N GLU A 70 -10.49 -0.16 -11.14
CA GLU A 70 -10.19 -1.14 -12.20
C GLU A 70 -8.89 -0.83 -12.95
N ASP A 71 -8.50 0.45 -13.02
CA ASP A 71 -7.25 0.91 -13.64
C ASP A 71 -6.01 0.78 -12.72
N GLY A 72 -6.18 0.19 -11.52
CA GLY A 72 -5.13 0.00 -10.54
C GLY A 72 -4.82 1.25 -9.69
N THR A 73 -5.50 2.37 -9.91
CA THR A 73 -5.29 3.59 -9.12
C THR A 73 -6.08 3.60 -7.82
N PRO A 74 -5.69 4.40 -6.82
CA PRO A 74 -6.42 4.49 -5.57
C PRO A 74 -7.84 5.04 -5.74
N ASN A 75 -8.83 4.38 -5.15
CA ASN A 75 -10.20 4.85 -5.05
C ASN A 75 -10.34 5.93 -3.96
N PHE A 76 -9.86 7.13 -4.26
CA PHE A 76 -9.91 8.24 -3.30
C PHE A 76 -11.33 8.64 -2.88
N LYS A 77 -12.33 8.42 -3.74
CA LYS A 77 -13.72 8.69 -3.37
C LYS A 77 -14.14 7.83 -2.19
N TYR A 78 -13.95 6.51 -2.29
CA TYR A 78 -14.28 5.59 -1.21
C TYR A 78 -13.48 5.89 0.08
N ILE A 79 -12.17 6.15 -0.04
CA ILE A 79 -11.32 6.43 1.12
C ILE A 79 -11.78 7.73 1.81
N SER A 80 -12.06 8.79 1.05
CA SER A 80 -12.54 10.06 1.62
C SER A 80 -13.91 9.92 2.25
N GLU A 81 -14.87 9.26 1.60
CA GLU A 81 -16.22 9.06 2.16
C GLU A 81 -16.20 8.18 3.42
N THR A 82 -15.32 7.18 3.48
CA THR A 82 -15.26 6.23 4.60
C THR A 82 -14.38 6.72 5.74
N PHE A 83 -13.27 7.38 5.45
CA PHE A 83 -12.21 7.71 6.40
C PHE A 83 -11.82 9.19 6.43
N GLY A 84 -12.48 10.06 5.66
CA GLY A 84 -12.10 11.47 5.50
C GLY A 84 -11.97 12.23 6.82
N GLU A 85 -12.88 11.99 7.76
CA GLU A 85 -12.88 12.60 9.11
C GLU A 85 -11.81 12.03 10.04
N ALA A 86 -11.07 11.00 9.63
CA ALA A 86 -9.96 10.50 10.42
C ALA A 86 -8.82 11.52 10.40
N ILE A 87 -8.23 11.79 11.56
CA ILE A 87 -7.03 12.61 11.66
C ILE A 87 -5.81 11.69 11.58
N GLY A 88 -4.93 11.94 10.61
CA GLY A 88 -3.75 11.14 10.34
C GLY A 88 -2.44 11.93 10.48
N PRO A 89 -1.31 11.27 10.79
CA PRO A 89 -0.01 11.93 10.85
C PRO A 89 0.52 12.15 9.43
N VAL A 90 0.96 13.37 9.13
CA VAL A 90 1.51 13.74 7.83
C VAL A 90 2.89 14.36 8.03
N ALA A 91 3.88 13.80 7.33
CA ALA A 91 5.22 14.34 7.29
C ALA A 91 5.41 15.15 6.00
N ASP A 92 6.05 16.31 6.09
CA ASP A 92 6.57 16.99 4.89
C ASP A 92 8.00 16.51 4.62
N CYS A 93 8.17 15.73 3.56
CA CYS A 93 9.43 15.10 3.18
C CYS A 93 10.42 16.07 2.51
N ASN A 94 9.96 17.26 2.10
CA ASN A 94 10.84 18.32 1.58
C ASN A 94 11.27 19.31 2.69
N GLY A 95 10.69 19.22 3.88
CA GLY A 95 11.08 20.00 5.04
C GLY A 95 12.24 19.35 5.79
N GLU A 96 13.39 20.02 5.84
CA GLU A 96 14.47 19.66 6.75
C GLU A 96 14.27 20.35 8.11
N GLU A 97 13.85 19.60 9.13
CA GLU A 97 14.02 20.01 10.53
C GLU A 97 14.83 18.93 11.25
N PHE A 98 16.02 19.29 11.76
CA PHE A 98 16.76 18.56 12.80
C PHE A 98 16.67 17.01 12.77
N CYS A 99 17.10 16.38 11.67
CA CYS A 99 17.13 14.92 11.49
C CYS A 99 15.77 14.19 11.60
N ALA A 100 14.65 14.91 11.56
CA ALA A 100 13.31 14.33 11.57
C ALA A 100 12.34 15.18 10.75
N HIS A 101 11.65 14.59 9.76
CA HIS A 101 10.62 15.32 9.01
C HIS A 101 9.54 15.86 9.98
N PRO A 102 9.21 17.17 9.93
CA PRO A 102 8.19 17.75 10.79
C PRO A 102 6.87 16.99 10.58
N LYS A 103 6.35 16.42 11.67
CA LYS A 103 5.10 15.66 11.66
C LYS A 103 3.97 16.57 12.11
N THR A 104 3.08 16.89 11.19
CA THR A 104 1.81 17.53 11.50
C THR A 104 0.69 16.49 11.51
N THR A 105 -0.52 16.92 11.84
CA THR A 105 -1.72 16.11 11.66
C THR A 105 -2.71 16.86 10.81
N MET A 106 -3.41 16.16 9.92
CA MET A 106 -4.52 16.71 9.15
C MET A 106 -5.60 15.66 8.96
N LYS A 107 -6.77 16.07 8.49
CA LYS A 107 -7.79 15.10 8.12
C LYS A 107 -7.34 14.33 6.88
N VAL A 108 -7.79 13.09 6.76
CA VAL A 108 -7.52 12.26 5.58
C VAL A 108 -8.15 12.87 4.33
N GLU A 109 -9.30 13.55 4.45
CA GLU A 109 -9.90 14.29 3.33
C GLU A 109 -9.01 15.42 2.80
N ASP A 110 -8.34 16.15 3.70
CA ASP A 110 -7.41 17.24 3.34
C ASP A 110 -6.19 16.65 2.64
N PHE A 111 -5.63 15.55 3.17
CA PHE A 111 -4.51 14.86 2.56
C PHE A 111 -4.84 14.32 1.16
N ILE A 112 -6.02 13.73 0.97
CA ILE A 112 -6.49 13.25 -0.34
C ILE A 112 -6.65 14.41 -1.32
N SER A 113 -7.19 15.55 -0.86
CA SER A 113 -7.35 16.75 -1.68
C SER A 113 -5.99 17.28 -2.14
N TYR A 114 -5.03 17.38 -1.22
CA TYR A 114 -3.64 17.69 -1.54
C TYR A 114 -3.07 16.73 -2.58
N TRP A 115 -3.21 15.41 -2.39
CA TRP A 115 -2.58 14.42 -3.27
C TRP A 115 -3.17 14.44 -4.69
N ARG A 116 -4.46 14.72 -4.82
CA ARG A 116 -5.11 14.93 -6.13
C ARG A 116 -4.53 16.16 -6.84
N GLN A 117 -4.45 17.29 -6.16
CA GLN A 117 -3.85 18.52 -6.70
C GLN A 117 -2.38 18.28 -7.09
N TYR A 118 -1.59 17.65 -6.21
CA TYR A 118 -0.19 17.32 -6.46
C TYR A 118 0.01 16.45 -7.71
N LYS A 119 -0.92 15.52 -7.98
CA LYS A 119 -0.95 14.73 -9.21
C LYS A 119 -1.34 15.57 -10.43
N GLU A 120 -2.38 16.41 -10.31
CA GLU A 120 -2.86 17.28 -11.39
C GLU A 120 -1.79 18.31 -11.83
N ASP A 121 -0.98 18.78 -10.89
CA ASP A 121 0.16 19.68 -11.12
C ASP A 121 1.40 18.98 -11.70
N GLY A 122 1.34 17.67 -11.96
CA GLY A 122 2.42 16.92 -12.58
C GLY A 122 3.58 16.57 -11.64
N TYR A 123 3.30 16.40 -10.34
CA TYR A 123 4.29 16.04 -9.31
C TYR A 123 5.46 17.04 -9.22
N PRO A 124 5.18 18.32 -8.89
CA PRO A 124 6.20 19.37 -8.83
C PRO A 124 7.27 19.04 -7.79
N ARG A 125 8.56 19.18 -8.15
CA ARG A 125 9.69 18.88 -7.25
C ARG A 125 9.86 19.92 -6.14
N ASP A 126 9.53 21.18 -6.43
CA ASP A 126 9.77 22.31 -5.53
C ASP A 126 8.58 22.61 -4.59
N GLY A 127 7.54 21.76 -4.61
CA GLY A 127 6.37 21.87 -3.74
C GLY A 127 6.51 21.14 -2.40
N GLN A 128 5.49 21.24 -1.55
CA GLN A 128 5.39 20.37 -0.37
C GLN A 128 5.29 18.91 -0.79
N CYS A 129 5.99 18.01 -0.09
CA CYS A 129 5.97 16.58 -0.35
C CYS A 129 5.37 15.85 0.85
N LEU A 130 4.03 15.82 0.93
CA LEU A 130 3.35 15.29 2.09
C LEU A 130 3.21 13.77 2.03
N TYR A 131 3.50 13.11 3.15
CA TYR A 131 3.38 11.67 3.30
C TYR A 131 2.55 11.32 4.55
N LEU A 132 1.38 10.71 4.32
CA LEU A 132 0.53 10.14 5.36
C LEU A 132 1.17 8.84 5.89
N LYS A 133 1.83 8.94 7.05
CA LYS A 133 2.62 7.84 7.65
C LYS A 133 2.06 7.48 9.01
N ASP A 134 2.28 6.23 9.44
CA ASP A 134 1.94 5.74 10.78
C ASP A 134 0.44 5.92 11.10
N TRP A 135 -0.40 5.94 10.06
CA TRP A 135 -1.84 6.11 10.19
C TRP A 135 -2.49 4.82 10.69
N HIS A 136 -2.83 4.80 11.99
CA HIS A 136 -3.51 3.70 12.64
C HIS A 136 -5.01 3.71 12.33
N PHE A 137 -5.36 3.58 11.05
CA PHE A 137 -6.73 3.70 10.55
C PHE A 137 -7.70 2.66 11.13
N THR A 138 -7.18 1.55 11.65
CA THR A 138 -7.98 0.52 12.33
C THR A 138 -8.75 1.08 13.53
N LYS A 139 -8.24 2.11 14.21
CA LYS A 139 -9.00 2.85 15.24
C LYS A 139 -10.30 3.42 14.68
N TYR A 140 -10.27 3.87 13.43
CA TYR A 140 -11.43 4.38 12.71
C TYR A 140 -12.33 3.25 12.18
N CYS A 141 -11.75 2.12 11.76
CA CYS A 141 -12.50 0.92 11.37
C CYS A 141 -13.46 0.43 12.44
N TYR A 142 -13.09 0.52 13.73
CA TYR A 142 -14.01 0.19 14.83
C TYR A 142 -15.24 1.11 14.87
N ARG A 143 -15.06 2.41 14.57
CA ARG A 143 -16.16 3.38 14.53
C ARG A 143 -17.12 3.09 13.38
N VAL A 144 -16.60 2.77 12.20
CA VAL A 144 -17.40 2.46 11.00
C VAL A 144 -17.81 0.98 10.90
N LYS A 145 -17.51 0.17 11.92
CA LYS A 145 -17.82 -1.27 12.00
C LYS A 145 -17.45 -2.05 10.73
N SER A 146 -16.32 -1.70 10.12
CA SER A 146 -15.88 -2.30 8.86
C SER A 146 -14.55 -3.04 9.04
N VAL A 147 -14.52 -4.32 8.68
CA VAL A 147 -13.29 -5.11 8.63
C VAL A 147 -12.68 -4.96 7.24
N ILE A 148 -11.60 -4.17 7.15
CA ILE A 148 -10.96 -3.82 5.87
C ILE A 148 -9.92 -4.85 5.43
N PHE A 149 -9.20 -5.43 6.40
CA PHE A 149 -8.26 -6.52 6.19
C PHE A 149 -8.29 -7.45 7.41
N LYS A 150 -7.71 -8.64 7.26
CA LYS A 150 -7.54 -9.61 8.34
C LYS A 150 -6.10 -10.06 8.39
N THR A 151 -5.56 -10.22 9.59
CA THR A 151 -4.26 -10.85 9.79
C THR A 151 -4.34 -12.30 9.30
N PRO A 152 -3.44 -12.75 8.40
CA PRO A 152 -3.42 -14.15 7.99
C PRO A 152 -3.17 -15.08 9.19
N THR A 153 -3.80 -16.25 9.17
CA THR A 153 -3.92 -17.14 10.34
C THR A 153 -2.60 -17.58 10.94
N VAL A 154 -1.56 -17.76 10.12
CA VAL A 154 -0.21 -18.12 10.58
C VAL A 154 0.47 -17.03 11.42
N PHE A 155 -0.02 -15.79 11.35
CA PHE A 155 0.48 -14.67 12.15
C PHE A 155 -0.43 -14.35 13.35
N ILE A 156 -1.46 -15.16 13.59
CA ILE A 156 -2.34 -15.00 14.76
C ILE A 156 -1.78 -15.81 15.92
N TRP A 157 -1.61 -15.14 17.06
CA TRP A 157 -1.04 -15.68 18.29
C TRP A 157 -2.03 -16.55 19.10
N ASN A 158 -2.81 -17.42 18.43
CA ASN A 158 -3.80 -18.28 19.09
C ASN A 158 -3.46 -19.79 18.98
N LYS A 159 -2.23 -20.13 18.57
CA LYS A 159 -1.78 -21.53 18.38
C LYS A 159 -0.53 -21.93 19.18
N ILE A 160 -0.08 -21.09 20.12
CA ILE A 160 1.06 -21.41 20.99
C ILE A 160 0.56 -21.54 22.43
N LEU A 161 -0.29 -22.53 22.69
CA LEU A 161 -0.51 -23.18 23.99
C LEU A 161 -1.01 -24.60 23.75
#